data_AF-A0AAU7A130-F1
#
_entry.id   AF-A0AAU7A130-F1
#
_cell.length_a   1.000
_cell.length_b   1.000
_cell.length_c   1.000
_cell.angle_alpha   90.00
_cell.angle_beta   90.00
_cell.angle_gamma   90.00
#
_symmetry.space_group_name_H-M   'P 1'
#
loop_
_entity.id
_entity.type
_entity.pdbx_description
1 polymer ?
#
loop_
_entity_poly.entity_id
_entity_poly.type
_entity_poly.pdbx_seq_one_letter_code
_entity_poly.pdbx_strand_id
1 'polypeptide(L)'
;MSTIHLAVTLVMVGVLLLSGIAKLRDHAGTVAAIKGFGVIPVPEDARALVARVVPVVEIVLAIGLLVTSGPSFIVIGTLVVALMLGFTVLVSVTLARGEAPSCHCFGELTPEPISKSTAIRNAVLTVFAVVVAYGVLPATGVWRTVRDESGWQVTWAFTVLVASAALAALYFLWRREASQRAALTVELESRPVGVVAEPVDIPDIELVDALGARVNLVELAQDKAQLLVFISPTCINCHDLVPHVPMWSAAFMDQVDVALVTIGSVEDTLAEFNDVIGDLSLYGDENAVAQLSLNVGATPAAVLIGTNGKVSAGPALGAERISELVSAIVQAVGVNVVTGMAHAPSDKQVAQQEEVNRSSLPGDDFETLNPMVALDDGEELLFADAVARFGGGEPVPVVAWRDSCGFCESITPAMLEPNAAGDVLLLINESISTVRAQGFTGPVMQVIDSDAGSVLGVPGTPAGYPVLNGRKAPGGGVGGPDVLKMLGFVVTEDGHVHKNIELEALDHSH
;
A
#
# COMPACT_ATOMS: atom_id res chain seq x y z
N MET A 1 -34.46 34.81 -14.12
CA MET A 1 -33.47 34.12 -13.23
C MET A 1 -32.51 35.18 -12.70
N SER A 2 -32.01 35.06 -11.46
CA SER A 2 -30.90 35.91 -11.01
C SER A 2 -29.57 35.45 -11.63
N THR A 3 -28.54 36.29 -11.64
CA THR A 3 -27.19 35.94 -12.14
C THR A 3 -26.63 34.70 -11.45
N ILE A 4 -26.85 34.58 -10.15
CA ILE A 4 -26.42 33.41 -9.34
C ILE A 4 -27.17 32.15 -9.79
N HIS A 5 -28.49 32.23 -9.97
CA HIS A 5 -29.28 31.09 -10.40
C HIS A 5 -28.90 30.61 -11.82
N LEU A 6 -28.62 31.55 -12.73
CA LEU A 6 -28.09 31.24 -14.06
C LEU A 6 -26.72 30.57 -13.99
N ALA A 7 -25.78 31.10 -13.20
CA ALA A 7 -24.45 30.52 -13.03
C ALA A 7 -24.51 29.09 -12.45
N VAL A 8 -25.30 28.87 -11.40
CA VAL A 8 -25.48 27.53 -10.79
C VAL A 8 -26.12 26.56 -11.78
N THR A 9 -27.08 27.02 -12.60
CA THR A 9 -27.69 26.20 -13.66
C THR A 9 -26.65 25.79 -14.71
N LEU A 10 -25.80 26.72 -15.16
CA LEU A 10 -24.73 26.42 -16.12
C LEU A 10 -23.67 25.49 -15.55
N VAL A 11 -23.31 25.62 -14.28
CA VAL A 11 -22.41 24.69 -13.58
C VAL A 11 -23.01 23.28 -13.57
N MET A 12 -24.29 23.13 -13.21
CA MET A 12 -24.96 21.82 -13.22
C MET A 12 -25.02 21.20 -14.61
N VAL A 13 -25.31 21.99 -15.64
CA VAL A 13 -25.28 21.54 -17.04
C VAL A 13 -23.88 21.06 -17.42
N GLY A 14 -22.84 21.83 -17.09
CA GLY A 14 -21.45 21.46 -17.37
C GLY A 14 -21.05 20.16 -16.68
N VAL A 15 -21.37 20.01 -15.40
CA VAL A 15 -21.08 18.80 -14.62
C VAL A 15 -21.77 17.58 -15.21
N LEU A 16 -23.07 17.67 -15.52
CA LEU A 16 -23.82 16.56 -16.11
C LEU A 16 -23.32 16.17 -17.50
N LEU A 17 -23.00 17.15 -18.36
CA LEU A 17 -22.44 16.87 -19.69
C LEU A 17 -21.06 16.23 -19.61
N LEU A 18 -20.16 16.78 -18.79
CA LEU A 18 -18.81 16.23 -18.60
C LEU A 18 -18.88 14.80 -18.05
N SER A 19 -19.71 14.59 -17.02
CA SER A 19 -19.97 13.28 -16.43
C SER A 19 -20.51 12.29 -17.47
N GLY A 20 -21.57 12.65 -18.18
CA GLY A 20 -22.22 11.76 -19.13
C GLY A 20 -21.32 11.41 -20.31
N ILE A 21 -20.58 12.38 -20.85
CA ILE A 21 -19.62 12.14 -21.95
C ILE A 21 -18.47 11.26 -21.47
N ALA A 22 -17.94 11.50 -20.26
CA ALA A 22 -16.86 10.69 -19.71
C ALA A 22 -17.29 9.22 -19.51
N LYS A 23 -18.47 8.99 -18.94
CA LYS A 23 -19.02 7.63 -18.75
C LYS A 23 -19.34 6.92 -20.07
N LEU A 24 -19.76 7.65 -21.11
CA LEU A 24 -19.95 7.07 -22.45
C LEU A 24 -18.62 6.65 -23.11
N ARG A 25 -17.54 7.38 -22.84
CA ARG A 25 -16.20 7.03 -23.34
C ARG A 25 -15.59 5.85 -22.58
N ASP A 26 -15.80 5.81 -21.28
CA ASP A 26 -15.33 4.74 -20.39
C ASP A 26 -16.49 3.82 -19.95
N HIS A 27 -17.10 3.13 -20.91
CA HIS A 27 -18.20 2.20 -20.62
C HIS A 27 -17.73 1.03 -19.76
N ALA A 28 -16.52 0.53 -19.98
CA ALA A 28 -15.95 -0.57 -19.21
C ALA A 28 -15.74 -0.18 -17.73
N GLY A 29 -15.15 0.99 -17.47
CA GLY A 29 -14.98 1.53 -16.12
C GLY A 29 -16.31 1.86 -15.45
N THR A 30 -17.31 2.32 -16.20
CA THR A 30 -18.67 2.55 -15.66
C THR A 30 -19.33 1.24 -15.21
N VAL A 31 -19.17 0.15 -15.97
CA VAL A 31 -19.66 -1.18 -15.57
C VAL A 31 -18.89 -1.71 -14.35
N ALA A 32 -17.56 -1.53 -14.31
CA ALA A 32 -16.73 -1.95 -13.18
C ALA A 32 -17.09 -1.19 -11.89
N ALA A 33 -17.32 0.12 -11.98
CA ALA A 33 -17.78 0.92 -10.86
C ALA A 33 -19.14 0.42 -10.33
N ILE A 34 -20.12 0.16 -11.20
CA ILE A 34 -21.43 -0.36 -10.79
C ILE A 34 -21.30 -1.73 -10.09
N LYS A 35 -20.37 -2.59 -10.54
CA LYS A 35 -20.06 -3.86 -9.84
C LYS A 35 -19.49 -3.62 -8.44
N GLY A 36 -18.56 -2.67 -8.30
CA GLY A 36 -17.91 -2.35 -7.03
C GLY A 36 -18.83 -1.68 -6.01
N PHE A 37 -19.91 -1.03 -6.45
CA PHE A 37 -20.78 -0.26 -5.56
C PHE A 37 -21.83 -1.07 -4.79
N GLY A 38 -21.99 -2.39 -5.00
CA GLY A 38 -22.61 -3.41 -4.11
C GLY A 38 -23.96 -3.16 -3.39
N VAL A 39 -24.51 -1.95 -3.42
CA VAL A 39 -25.53 -1.42 -2.51
C VAL A 39 -26.93 -1.54 -3.13
N ILE A 40 -27.02 -1.67 -4.46
CA ILE A 40 -28.28 -1.91 -5.17
C ILE A 40 -28.25 -3.34 -5.71
N PRO A 41 -29.20 -4.22 -5.33
CA PRO A 41 -29.33 -5.56 -5.90
C PRO A 41 -29.84 -5.46 -7.34
N VAL A 42 -28.96 -5.04 -8.25
CA VAL A 42 -29.23 -5.01 -9.69
C VAL A 42 -28.85 -6.39 -10.24
N PRO A 43 -29.80 -7.12 -10.87
CA PRO A 43 -29.50 -8.35 -11.60
C PRO A 43 -28.34 -8.13 -12.56
N GLU A 44 -27.48 -9.14 -12.75
CA GLU A 44 -26.25 -8.99 -13.54
C GLU A 44 -26.53 -8.44 -14.95
N ASP A 45 -27.61 -8.90 -15.57
CA ASP A 45 -28.07 -8.49 -16.90
C ASP A 45 -28.48 -7.01 -16.96
N ALA A 46 -28.96 -6.44 -15.84
CA ALA A 46 -29.40 -5.05 -15.76
C ALA A 46 -28.25 -4.07 -15.50
N ARG A 47 -27.08 -4.53 -15.04
CA ARG A 47 -25.92 -3.66 -14.76
C ARG A 47 -25.36 -3.01 -16.02
N ALA A 48 -25.24 -3.78 -17.11
CA ALA A 48 -24.83 -3.26 -18.42
C ALA A 48 -25.85 -2.27 -19.00
N LEU A 49 -27.14 -2.50 -18.75
CA LEU A 49 -28.19 -1.58 -19.15
C LEU A 49 -28.12 -0.27 -18.36
N VAL A 50 -27.93 -0.33 -17.03
CA VAL A 50 -27.76 0.85 -16.17
C VAL A 50 -26.53 1.66 -16.59
N ALA A 51 -25.40 1.00 -16.85
CA ALA A 51 -24.16 1.66 -17.32
C ALA A 51 -24.37 2.43 -18.63
N ARG A 52 -25.31 1.98 -19.49
CA ARG A 52 -25.65 2.65 -20.75
C ARG A 52 -26.71 3.74 -20.58
N VAL A 53 -27.69 3.52 -19.70
CA VAL A 53 -28.83 4.43 -19.51
C VAL A 53 -28.44 5.67 -18.71
N VAL A 54 -27.68 5.52 -17.63
CA VAL A 54 -27.33 6.63 -16.73
C VAL A 54 -26.61 7.77 -17.45
N PRO A 55 -25.58 7.54 -18.29
CA PRO A 55 -24.90 8.63 -19.01
C PRO A 55 -25.81 9.35 -20.00
N VAL A 56 -26.72 8.61 -20.65
CA VAL A 56 -27.71 9.20 -21.57
C VAL A 56 -28.70 10.07 -20.79
N VAL A 57 -29.17 9.60 -19.63
CA VAL A 57 -30.04 10.39 -18.75
C VAL A 57 -29.35 11.66 -18.28
N GLU A 58 -28.08 11.60 -17.87
CA GLU A 58 -27.28 12.78 -17.48
C GLU A 58 -27.26 13.85 -18.59
N ILE A 59 -26.97 13.43 -19.83
CA ILE A 59 -26.91 14.33 -21.00
C ILE A 59 -28.29 14.91 -21.33
N VAL A 60 -29.34 14.07 -21.34
CA VAL A 60 -30.71 14.50 -21.64
C VAL A 60 -31.20 15.51 -20.62
N LEU A 61 -30.93 15.29 -19.32
CA LEU A 61 -31.31 16.24 -18.27
C LEU A 61 -30.53 17.56 -18.40
N ALA A 62 -29.24 17.51 -18.74
CA ALA A 62 -28.44 18.71 -18.98
C ALA A 62 -28.98 19.55 -20.15
N ILE A 63 -29.30 18.91 -21.27
CA ILE A 63 -29.93 19.58 -22.43
C ILE A 63 -31.31 20.11 -22.04
N GLY A 64 -32.09 19.34 -21.27
CA GLY A 64 -33.38 19.74 -20.74
C GLY A 64 -33.33 21.05 -19.95
N LEU A 65 -32.34 21.21 -19.06
CA LEU A 65 -32.15 22.45 -18.30
C LEU A 65 -31.84 23.67 -19.19
N LEU A 66 -31.23 23.48 -20.36
CA LEU A 66 -30.93 24.58 -21.29
C LEU A 66 -32.16 25.02 -22.09
N VAL A 67 -32.97 24.06 -22.54
CA VAL A 67 -34.03 24.32 -23.54
C VAL A 67 -35.42 24.53 -22.94
N THR A 68 -35.66 24.07 -21.71
CA THR A 68 -36.99 24.14 -21.07
C THR A 68 -37.20 25.45 -20.28
N SER A 69 -38.46 25.79 -20.02
CA SER A 69 -38.88 26.93 -19.20
C SER A 69 -40.22 26.67 -18.50
N GLY A 70 -40.57 27.49 -17.51
CA GLY A 70 -41.83 27.37 -16.77
C GLY A 70 -41.94 26.04 -16.03
N PRO A 71 -43.13 25.39 -16.01
CA PRO A 71 -43.34 24.13 -15.29
C PRO A 71 -42.41 23.00 -15.76
N SER A 72 -42.11 22.94 -17.06
CA SER A 72 -41.22 21.91 -17.62
C SER A 72 -39.79 22.00 -17.08
N PHE A 73 -39.29 23.21 -16.82
CA PHE A 73 -37.97 23.42 -16.23
C PHE A 73 -37.91 22.90 -14.78
N ILE A 74 -38.99 23.11 -14.01
CA ILE A 74 -39.08 22.60 -12.64
C ILE A 74 -39.06 21.07 -12.65
N VAL A 75 -39.82 20.42 -13.54
CA VAL A 75 -39.82 18.95 -13.67
C VAL A 75 -38.41 18.42 -13.97
N ILE A 76 -37.71 19.01 -14.95
CA ILE A 76 -36.32 18.60 -15.27
C ILE A 76 -35.40 18.85 -14.07
N GLY A 77 -35.50 20.01 -13.41
CA GLY A 77 -34.75 20.32 -12.21
C GLY A 77 -34.97 19.31 -11.08
N THR A 78 -36.22 18.90 -10.84
CA THR A 78 -36.56 17.86 -9.85
C THR A 78 -35.94 16.51 -10.19
N LEU A 79 -35.92 16.13 -11.48
CA LEU A 79 -35.24 14.90 -11.91
C LEU A 79 -33.73 14.97 -11.69
N VAL A 80 -33.11 16.14 -11.90
CA VAL A 80 -31.68 16.35 -11.59
C VAL A 80 -31.41 16.25 -10.09
N VAL A 81 -32.31 16.79 -9.24
CA VAL A 81 -32.22 16.61 -7.78
C VAL A 81 -32.29 15.12 -7.41
N ALA A 82 -33.23 14.38 -7.96
CA ALA A 82 -33.38 12.96 -7.70
C ALA A 82 -32.13 12.16 -8.10
N LEU A 83 -31.55 12.47 -9.27
CA LEU A 83 -30.32 11.85 -9.74
C LEU A 83 -29.12 12.15 -8.81
N MET A 84 -28.89 13.42 -8.48
CA MET A 84 -27.78 13.82 -7.60
C MET A 84 -27.94 13.22 -6.20
N LEU A 85 -29.15 13.23 -5.65
CA LEU A 85 -29.45 12.61 -4.36
C LEU A 85 -29.17 11.11 -4.40
N GLY A 86 -29.53 10.42 -5.50
CA GLY A 86 -29.21 9.00 -5.70
C GLY A 86 -27.71 8.75 -5.65
N PHE A 87 -26.89 9.57 -6.32
CA PHE A 87 -25.43 9.47 -6.24
C PHE A 87 -24.88 9.80 -4.85
N THR A 88 -25.43 10.80 -4.16
CA THR A 88 -25.04 11.10 -2.77
C THR A 88 -25.32 9.91 -1.86
N VAL A 89 -26.53 9.34 -1.91
CA VAL A 89 -26.91 8.19 -1.10
C VAL A 89 -26.01 6.99 -1.41
N LEU A 90 -25.77 6.70 -2.68
CA LEU A 90 -24.90 5.59 -3.10
C LEU A 90 -23.49 5.74 -2.49
N VAL A 91 -22.86 6.89 -2.67
CA VAL A 91 -21.50 7.15 -2.15
C VAL A 91 -21.49 7.13 -0.62
N SER A 92 -22.46 7.76 0.04
CA SER A 92 -22.53 7.82 1.50
C SER A 92 -22.76 6.46 2.14
N VAL A 93 -23.63 5.60 1.57
CA VAL A 93 -23.89 4.25 2.09
C VAL A 93 -22.67 3.36 1.89
N THR A 94 -22.00 3.45 0.74
CA THR A 94 -20.79 2.66 0.46
C THR A 94 -19.67 3.00 1.45
N LEU A 95 -19.42 4.29 1.68
CA LEU A 95 -18.46 4.75 2.69
C LEU A 95 -18.83 4.34 4.12
N ALA A 96 -20.13 4.33 4.46
CA ALA A 96 -20.60 3.90 5.78
C ALA A 96 -20.38 2.40 6.04
N ARG A 97 -20.21 1.59 4.98
CA ARG A 97 -19.87 0.16 5.08
C ARG A 97 -18.36 -0.10 5.18
N GLY A 98 -17.53 0.95 5.18
CA GLY A 98 -16.07 0.81 5.16
C GLY A 98 -15.50 0.44 3.79
N GLU A 99 -16.35 0.36 2.76
CA GLU A 99 -15.94 0.05 1.40
C GLU A 99 -15.50 1.32 0.68
N ALA A 100 -14.33 1.29 0.02
CA ALA A 100 -13.82 2.38 -0.79
C ALA A 100 -13.47 1.93 -2.23
N PRO A 101 -14.44 1.49 -3.03
CA PRO A 101 -14.19 1.14 -4.43
C PRO A 101 -13.73 2.36 -5.25
N SER A 102 -12.96 2.13 -6.31
CA SER A 102 -12.51 3.16 -7.25
C SER A 102 -13.70 3.81 -7.98
N CYS A 103 -13.84 5.13 -7.89
CA CYS A 103 -14.97 5.87 -8.50
C CYS A 103 -14.62 6.26 -9.94
N HIS A 104 -15.05 5.49 -10.94
CA HIS A 104 -14.97 5.88 -12.37
C HIS A 104 -16.03 6.95 -12.76
N CYS A 105 -16.42 7.79 -11.82
CA CYS A 105 -17.54 8.72 -11.93
C CYS A 105 -17.31 9.82 -12.99
N PHE A 106 -16.05 10.01 -13.39
CA PHE A 106 -15.58 10.85 -14.50
C PHE A 106 -14.70 10.08 -15.50
N GLY A 107 -14.84 8.76 -15.61
CA GLY A 107 -13.96 7.88 -16.40
C GLY A 107 -12.54 7.77 -15.83
N GLU A 108 -11.54 7.51 -16.68
CA GLU A 108 -10.10 7.40 -16.34
C GLU A 108 -9.49 8.67 -15.69
N LEU A 109 -10.21 9.79 -15.66
CA LEU A 109 -9.70 11.05 -15.12
C LEU A 109 -9.57 11.06 -13.59
N THR A 110 -10.23 10.12 -12.89
CA THR A 110 -10.12 9.94 -11.43
C THR A 110 -10.28 8.47 -11.03
N PRO A 111 -9.24 7.62 -11.10
CA PRO A 111 -9.31 6.22 -10.67
C PRO A 111 -9.26 6.03 -9.14
N GLU A 112 -9.43 7.11 -8.37
CA GLU A 112 -9.17 7.13 -6.92
C GLU A 112 -10.33 6.50 -6.12
N PRO A 113 -10.04 5.83 -4.98
CA PRO A 113 -11.05 5.32 -4.07
C PRO A 113 -12.02 6.42 -3.63
N ILE A 114 -13.31 6.09 -3.48
CA ILE A 114 -14.27 7.04 -2.89
C ILE A 114 -13.81 7.45 -1.48
N SER A 115 -14.01 8.73 -1.13
CA SER A 115 -13.61 9.28 0.18
C SER A 115 -14.68 10.20 0.77
N LYS A 116 -14.49 10.63 2.02
CA LYS A 116 -15.34 11.65 2.67
C LYS A 116 -15.44 12.94 1.85
N SER A 117 -14.39 13.31 1.12
CA SER A 117 -14.39 14.46 0.21
C SER A 117 -15.38 14.27 -0.96
N THR A 118 -15.46 13.04 -1.51
CA THR A 118 -16.41 12.68 -2.58
C THR A 118 -17.85 12.83 -2.12
N ALA A 119 -18.17 12.39 -0.89
CA ALA A 119 -19.50 12.55 -0.31
C ALA A 119 -19.89 14.04 -0.14
N ILE A 120 -18.97 14.86 0.38
CA ILE A 120 -19.19 16.31 0.54
C ILE A 120 -19.45 16.97 -0.81
N ARG A 121 -18.63 16.64 -1.83
CA ARG A 121 -18.81 17.17 -3.19
C ARG A 121 -20.18 16.83 -3.77
N ASN A 122 -20.63 15.58 -3.63
CA ASN A 122 -21.95 15.16 -4.12
C ASN A 122 -23.09 15.83 -3.34
N ALA A 123 -22.93 16.05 -2.03
CA ALA A 123 -23.91 16.80 -1.24
C ALA A 123 -24.03 18.25 -1.73
N VAL A 124 -22.92 18.92 -2.02
CA VAL A 124 -22.91 20.28 -2.59
C VAL A 124 -23.61 20.32 -3.96
N LEU A 125 -23.34 19.35 -4.84
CA LEU A 125 -24.03 19.25 -6.14
C LEU A 125 -25.53 19.00 -5.99
N THR A 126 -25.95 18.24 -4.98
CA THR A 126 -27.37 18.07 -4.65
C THR A 126 -28.00 19.39 -4.21
N VAL A 127 -27.33 20.18 -3.37
CA VAL A 127 -27.79 21.52 -2.99
C VAL A 127 -27.91 22.43 -4.22
N PHE A 128 -26.94 22.39 -5.13
CA PHE A 128 -27.00 23.16 -6.38
C PHE A 128 -28.19 22.73 -7.24
N ALA A 129 -28.46 21.43 -7.38
CA ALA A 129 -29.63 20.93 -8.09
C ALA A 129 -30.95 21.45 -7.48
N VAL A 130 -31.05 21.52 -6.14
CA VAL A 130 -32.23 22.07 -5.44
C VAL A 130 -32.39 23.56 -5.74
N VAL A 131 -31.28 24.32 -5.71
CA VAL A 131 -31.29 25.75 -6.09
C VAL A 131 -31.71 25.92 -7.55
N VAL A 132 -31.25 25.08 -8.47
CA VAL A 132 -31.70 25.12 -9.87
C VAL A 132 -33.20 24.90 -9.97
N ALA A 133 -33.73 23.84 -9.35
CA ALA A 133 -35.13 23.46 -9.47
C ALA A 133 -36.10 24.47 -8.83
N TYR A 134 -35.75 25.02 -7.67
CA TYR A 134 -36.69 25.76 -6.81
C TYR A 134 -36.25 27.19 -6.44
N GLY A 135 -35.06 27.62 -6.85
CA GLY A 135 -34.49 28.91 -6.43
C GLY A 135 -35.13 30.15 -7.06
N VAL A 136 -35.88 30.02 -8.16
CA VAL A 136 -36.58 31.13 -8.81
C VAL A 136 -37.93 30.67 -9.37
N LEU A 137 -39.02 31.29 -8.92
CA LEU A 137 -40.37 31.10 -9.45
C LEU A 137 -40.97 32.45 -9.91
N PRO A 138 -41.55 32.55 -11.12
CA PRO A 138 -41.65 31.50 -12.15
C PRO A 138 -40.30 31.23 -12.84
N ALA A 139 -40.03 29.96 -13.13
CA ALA A 139 -38.78 29.55 -13.79
C ALA A 139 -38.73 30.07 -15.23
N THR A 140 -37.90 31.08 -15.50
CA THR A 140 -37.80 31.69 -16.83
C THR A 140 -37.05 30.81 -17.83
N GLY A 141 -36.18 29.92 -17.38
CA GLY A 141 -35.34 29.04 -18.22
C GLY A 141 -34.13 29.78 -18.79
N VAL A 142 -33.07 29.03 -19.12
CA VAL A 142 -31.77 29.59 -19.53
C VAL A 142 -31.92 30.38 -20.84
N TRP A 143 -32.53 29.78 -21.86
CA TRP A 143 -32.66 30.40 -23.18
C TRP A 143 -33.44 31.72 -23.18
N ARG A 144 -34.58 31.80 -22.47
CA ARG A 144 -35.35 33.06 -22.37
C ARG A 144 -34.61 34.12 -21.59
N THR A 145 -33.94 33.73 -20.50
CA THR A 145 -33.13 34.68 -19.73
C THR A 145 -32.01 35.28 -20.59
N VAL A 146 -31.30 34.47 -21.39
CA VAL A 146 -30.25 34.97 -22.29
C VAL A 146 -30.80 35.85 -23.42
N ARG A 147 -32.03 35.60 -23.88
CA ARG A 147 -32.68 36.37 -24.94
C ARG A 147 -33.20 37.74 -24.49
N ASP A 148 -33.72 37.81 -23.26
CA ASP A 148 -34.45 38.98 -22.76
C ASP A 148 -33.60 39.90 -21.86
N GLU A 149 -32.47 39.41 -21.32
CA GLU A 149 -31.59 40.18 -20.43
C GLU A 149 -30.52 41.03 -21.17
N SER A 150 -30.10 42.11 -20.51
CA SER A 150 -28.98 42.94 -20.99
C SER A 150 -27.68 42.13 -21.00
N GLY A 151 -26.85 42.29 -22.05
CA GLY A 151 -25.65 41.48 -22.27
C GLY A 151 -24.67 41.41 -21.09
N TRP A 152 -24.70 42.38 -20.17
CA TRP A 152 -23.88 42.40 -18.96
C TRP A 152 -24.15 41.22 -18.01
N GLN A 153 -25.41 40.82 -17.80
CA GLN A 153 -25.72 39.70 -16.90
C GLN A 153 -25.25 38.35 -17.48
N VAL A 154 -25.36 38.20 -18.80
CA VAL A 154 -24.87 37.02 -19.52
C VAL A 154 -23.34 36.94 -19.40
N THR A 155 -22.63 38.07 -19.55
CA THR A 155 -21.17 38.11 -19.37
C THR A 155 -20.75 37.65 -17.97
N TRP A 156 -21.39 38.11 -16.91
CA TRP A 156 -21.04 37.68 -15.54
C TRP A 156 -21.30 36.20 -15.29
N ALA A 157 -22.40 35.65 -15.78
CA ALA A 157 -22.68 34.22 -15.67
C ALA A 157 -21.62 33.38 -16.41
N PHE A 158 -21.20 33.81 -17.60
CA PHE A 158 -20.09 33.19 -18.34
C PHE A 158 -18.76 33.31 -17.60
N THR A 159 -18.45 34.46 -17.00
CA THR A 159 -17.24 34.64 -16.20
C THR A 159 -17.19 33.69 -15.01
N VAL A 160 -18.30 33.51 -14.28
CA VAL A 160 -18.38 32.56 -13.16
C VAL A 160 -18.22 31.12 -13.64
N LEU A 161 -18.81 30.77 -14.78
CA LEU A 161 -18.65 29.44 -15.37
C LEU A 161 -17.20 29.16 -15.76
N VAL A 162 -16.54 30.09 -16.46
CA VAL A 162 -15.14 29.98 -16.88
C VAL A 162 -14.21 29.94 -15.67
N ALA A 163 -14.44 30.78 -14.66
CA ALA A 163 -13.65 30.77 -13.44
C ALA A 163 -13.80 29.44 -12.68
N SER A 164 -15.02 28.90 -12.59
CA SER A 164 -15.28 27.61 -11.95
C SER A 164 -14.60 26.46 -12.70
N ALA A 165 -14.65 26.49 -14.05
CA ALA A 165 -13.96 25.51 -14.88
C ALA A 165 -12.43 25.60 -14.76
N ALA A 166 -11.88 26.82 -14.71
CA ALA A 166 -10.45 27.05 -14.52
C ALA A 166 -9.99 26.58 -13.13
N LEU A 167 -10.74 26.87 -12.07
CA LEU A 167 -10.43 26.39 -10.72
C LEU A 167 -10.49 24.86 -10.63
N ALA A 168 -11.48 24.22 -11.26
CA ALA A 168 -11.54 22.77 -11.35
C ALA A 168 -10.32 22.21 -12.09
N ALA A 169 -9.96 22.79 -13.24
CA ALA A 169 -8.79 22.37 -14.01
C ALA A 169 -7.48 22.52 -13.22
N LEU A 170 -7.30 23.65 -12.52
CA LEU A 170 -6.13 23.89 -11.65
C LEU A 170 -6.09 22.87 -10.50
N TYR A 171 -7.22 22.59 -9.87
CA TYR A 171 -7.32 21.56 -8.84
C TYR A 171 -6.93 20.17 -9.36
N PHE A 172 -7.40 19.80 -10.56
CA PHE A 172 -7.04 18.53 -11.20
C PHE A 172 -5.56 18.45 -11.55
N LEU A 173 -4.97 19.54 -12.07
CA LEU A 173 -3.54 19.59 -12.39
C LEU A 173 -2.69 19.47 -11.12
N TRP A 174 -3.05 20.18 -10.05
CA TRP A 174 -2.37 20.10 -8.76
C TRP A 174 -2.46 18.70 -8.15
N ARG A 175 -3.66 18.09 -8.18
CA ARG A 175 -3.89 16.72 -7.73
C ARG A 175 -3.07 15.71 -8.53
N ARG A 176 -3.03 15.84 -9.87
CA ARG A 176 -2.26 14.95 -10.74
C ARG A 176 -0.77 14.99 -10.40
N GLU A 177 -0.23 16.19 -10.14
CA GLU A 177 1.16 16.35 -9.74
C GLU A 177 1.43 15.72 -8.36
N ALA A 178 0.51 15.85 -7.41
CA ALA A 178 0.61 15.19 -6.11
C ALA A 178 0.57 13.65 -6.22
N SER A 179 -0.35 13.10 -7.04
CA SER A 179 -0.44 11.65 -7.28
C SER A 179 0.80 11.12 -8.02
N GLN A 180 1.38 11.88 -8.95
CA GLN A 180 2.63 11.49 -9.63
C GLN A 180 3.82 11.47 -8.67
N ARG A 181 3.89 12.43 -7.74
CA ARG A 181 4.93 12.42 -6.69
C ARG A 181 4.80 11.20 -5.78
N ALA A 182 3.57 10.82 -5.41
CA ALA A 182 3.32 9.61 -4.63
C ALA A 182 3.64 8.31 -5.39
N ALA A 183 3.38 8.26 -6.70
CA ALA A 183 3.76 7.11 -7.52
C ALA A 183 5.28 6.96 -7.64
N LEU A 184 6.01 8.08 -7.76
CA LEU A 184 7.47 8.07 -7.82
C LEU A 184 8.10 7.61 -6.49
N THR A 185 7.52 7.97 -5.34
CA THR A 185 7.98 7.47 -4.05
C THR A 185 7.75 5.96 -3.92
N VAL A 186 6.60 5.46 -4.37
CA VAL A 186 6.30 4.02 -4.40
C VAL A 186 7.27 3.27 -5.33
N GLU A 187 7.62 3.83 -6.49
CA GLU A 187 8.59 3.22 -7.39
C GLU A 187 10.00 3.14 -6.76
N LEU A 188 10.42 4.17 -6.02
CA LEU A 188 11.65 4.12 -5.22
C LEU A 188 11.58 3.12 -4.07
N GLU A 189 10.43 2.99 -3.40
CA GLU A 189 10.21 2.00 -2.32
C GLU A 189 10.19 0.55 -2.86
N SER A 190 9.69 0.36 -4.08
CA SER A 190 9.54 -0.95 -4.73
C SER A 190 10.85 -1.54 -5.27
N ARG A 191 11.92 -0.75 -5.36
CA ARG A 191 13.24 -1.26 -5.77
C ARG A 191 13.74 -2.27 -4.74
N PRO A 192 14.08 -3.50 -5.12
CA PRO A 192 14.52 -4.53 -4.18
C PRO A 192 15.71 -4.04 -3.36
N VAL A 193 15.54 -4.00 -2.03
CA VAL A 193 16.63 -3.80 -1.09
C VAL A 193 17.43 -5.10 -1.10
N GLY A 194 18.66 -5.06 -1.63
CA GLY A 194 19.55 -6.22 -1.51
C GLY A 194 20.58 -6.44 -2.61
N VAL A 195 20.54 -5.76 -3.75
CA VAL A 195 21.64 -5.82 -4.73
C VAL A 195 21.82 -4.46 -5.37
N VAL A 196 22.87 -3.74 -5.01
CA VAL A 196 23.35 -2.64 -5.86
C VAL A 196 23.82 -3.31 -7.14
N ALA A 197 23.07 -3.15 -8.24
CA ALA A 197 23.32 -3.84 -9.51
C ALA A 197 24.72 -3.56 -10.09
N GLU A 198 25.39 -2.51 -9.62
CA GLU A 198 26.79 -2.20 -9.89
C GLU A 198 27.53 -1.80 -8.59
N PRO A 199 28.80 -2.17 -8.38
CA PRO A 199 29.55 -1.79 -7.19
C PRO A 199 29.81 -0.27 -7.10
N VAL A 200 28.97 0.45 -6.38
CA VAL A 200 29.11 1.90 -6.14
C VAL A 200 30.21 2.14 -5.09
N ASP A 201 31.17 3.01 -5.41
CA ASP A 201 32.20 3.45 -4.46
C ASP A 201 31.60 4.27 -3.31
N ILE A 202 32.14 4.11 -2.11
CA ILE A 202 31.81 5.00 -0.99
C ILE A 202 32.26 6.41 -1.38
N PRO A 203 31.37 7.41 -1.36
CA PRO A 203 31.74 8.77 -1.72
C PRO A 203 32.68 9.36 -0.66
N ASP A 204 33.69 10.11 -1.13
CA ASP A 204 34.66 10.81 -0.29
C ASP A 204 34.02 12.05 0.36
N ILE A 205 33.29 11.83 1.45
CA ILE A 205 32.47 12.83 2.15
C ILE A 205 32.78 12.78 3.65
N GLU A 206 32.83 13.97 4.25
CA GLU A 206 32.99 14.16 5.69
C GLU A 206 31.64 14.26 6.38
N LEU A 207 31.46 13.49 7.45
CA LEU A 207 30.43 13.69 8.46
C LEU A 207 31.03 14.41 9.67
N VAL A 208 30.19 15.00 10.52
CA VAL A 208 30.63 15.67 11.75
C VAL A 208 30.16 14.88 12.96
N ASP A 209 31.04 14.47 13.85
CA ASP A 209 30.66 13.74 15.07
C ASP A 209 30.00 14.65 16.12
N ALA A 210 29.54 14.05 17.22
CA ALA A 210 28.92 14.78 18.32
C ALA A 210 29.83 15.78 19.06
N LEU A 211 31.16 15.70 18.86
CA LEU A 211 32.15 16.61 19.43
C LEU A 211 32.59 17.70 18.43
N GLY A 212 32.06 17.67 17.19
CA GLY A 212 32.40 18.59 16.12
C GLY A 212 33.63 18.21 15.31
N ALA A 213 34.20 17.01 15.51
CA ALA A 213 35.29 16.50 14.69
C ALA A 213 34.74 15.95 13.36
N ARG A 214 35.51 16.13 12.28
CA ARG A 214 35.14 15.64 10.96
C ARG A 214 35.66 14.22 10.75
N VAL A 215 34.80 13.33 10.27
CA VAL A 215 35.09 11.92 10.02
C VAL A 215 34.70 11.56 8.60
N ASN A 216 35.62 11.00 7.84
CA ASN A 216 35.34 10.62 6.46
C ASN A 216 34.60 9.27 6.38
N LEU A 217 33.60 9.15 5.50
CA LEU A 217 32.86 7.90 5.30
C LEU A 217 33.75 6.72 4.90
N VAL A 218 34.76 6.96 4.07
CA VAL A 218 35.72 5.94 3.64
C VAL A 218 36.55 5.48 4.83
N GLU A 219 36.96 6.39 5.70
CA GLU A 219 37.71 6.07 6.93
C GLU A 219 36.85 5.31 7.95
N LEU A 220 35.59 5.71 8.10
CA LEU A 220 34.65 5.05 9.01
C LEU A 220 34.44 3.56 8.65
N ALA A 221 34.48 3.24 7.36
CA ALA A 221 34.34 1.87 6.88
C ALA A 221 35.67 1.09 6.79
N GLN A 222 36.84 1.63 7.21
CA GLN A 222 38.12 0.94 7.02
C GLN A 222 38.25 -0.34 7.87
N ASP A 223 37.87 -0.26 9.14
CA ASP A 223 38.08 -1.33 10.11
C ASP A 223 36.92 -2.33 10.15
N LYS A 224 35.69 -1.80 10.09
CA LYS A 224 34.43 -2.57 10.15
C LYS A 224 33.44 -2.03 9.13
N ALA A 225 32.52 -2.89 8.66
CA ALA A 225 31.41 -2.40 7.86
C ALA A 225 30.52 -1.48 8.71
N GLN A 226 29.89 -0.49 8.08
CA GLN A 226 29.09 0.52 8.79
C GLN A 226 27.66 0.51 8.25
N LEU A 227 26.69 0.30 9.12
CA LEU A 227 25.29 0.53 8.82
C LEU A 227 24.95 1.97 9.21
N LEU A 228 24.87 2.85 8.21
CA LEU A 228 24.47 4.24 8.38
C LEU A 228 22.94 4.33 8.41
N VAL A 229 22.38 4.81 9.51
CA VAL A 229 20.93 5.03 9.65
C VAL A 229 20.65 6.53 9.67
N PHE A 230 20.08 7.02 8.57
CA PHE A 230 19.71 8.42 8.37
C PHE A 230 18.41 8.75 9.09
N ILE A 231 18.45 9.76 9.96
CA ILE A 231 17.33 10.21 10.79
C ILE A 231 17.21 11.74 10.77
N SER A 232 16.09 12.26 11.29
CA SER A 232 15.90 13.70 11.51
C SER A 232 15.12 13.92 12.81
N PRO A 233 15.43 14.98 13.59
CA PRO A 233 14.69 15.30 14.82
C PRO A 233 13.22 15.69 14.56
N THR A 234 12.86 16.02 13.32
CA THR A 234 11.48 16.42 12.95
C THR A 234 10.69 15.30 12.26
N CYS A 235 11.28 14.12 12.14
CA CYS A 235 10.72 12.99 11.41
C CYS A 235 9.88 12.10 12.35
N ILE A 236 8.56 12.12 12.17
CA ILE A 236 7.61 11.33 13.00
C ILE A 236 7.95 9.83 12.97
N ASN A 237 8.17 9.26 11.78
CA ASN A 237 8.48 7.84 11.62
C ASN A 237 9.84 7.44 12.23
N CYS A 238 10.72 8.40 12.49
CA CYS A 238 12.00 8.14 13.11
C CYS A 238 11.84 7.86 14.62
N HIS A 239 10.80 8.39 15.27
CA HIS A 239 10.52 8.11 16.69
C HIS A 239 10.16 6.65 16.95
N ASP A 240 9.52 6.00 15.98
CA ASP A 240 9.19 4.58 16.09
C ASP A 240 10.42 3.70 15.81
N LEU A 241 11.36 4.15 14.97
CA LEU A 241 12.53 3.37 14.55
C LEU A 241 13.70 3.42 15.53
N VAL A 242 14.07 4.63 15.98
CA VAL A 242 15.30 4.89 16.74
C VAL A 242 15.42 4.01 18.01
N PRO A 243 14.34 3.76 18.78
CA PRO A 243 14.41 2.88 19.96
C PRO A 243 14.87 1.44 19.65
N HIS A 244 14.76 0.97 18.41
CA HIS A 244 15.20 -0.38 18.01
C HIS A 244 16.67 -0.45 17.59
N VAL A 245 17.31 0.68 17.28
CA VAL A 245 18.68 0.74 16.74
C VAL A 245 19.73 0.19 17.71
N PRO A 246 19.68 0.45 19.04
CA PRO A 246 20.64 -0.13 19.98
C PRO A 246 20.64 -1.66 19.98
N MET A 247 19.46 -2.28 19.78
CA MET A 247 19.33 -3.73 19.68
C MET A 247 20.03 -4.27 18.42
N TRP A 248 19.97 -3.54 17.30
CA TRP A 248 20.67 -3.95 16.08
C TRP A 248 22.18 -3.86 16.24
N SER A 249 22.67 -2.77 16.84
CA SER A 249 24.10 -2.62 17.15
C SER A 249 24.62 -3.79 18.02
N ALA A 250 23.85 -4.18 19.05
CA ALA A 250 24.17 -5.35 19.85
C ALA A 250 24.14 -6.67 19.05
N ALA A 251 23.21 -6.81 18.10
CA ALA A 251 23.06 -8.01 17.28
C ALA A 251 24.19 -8.19 16.25
N PHE A 252 24.82 -7.11 15.77
CA PHE A 252 25.90 -7.16 14.79
C PHE A 252 27.31 -7.38 15.38
N MET A 253 27.44 -7.32 16.71
CA MET A 253 28.69 -7.53 17.46
C MET A 253 29.89 -6.78 16.84
N ASP A 254 30.98 -7.49 16.52
CA ASP A 254 32.24 -6.91 16.05
C ASP A 254 32.36 -6.77 14.53
N GLN A 255 31.34 -7.15 13.76
CA GLN A 255 31.47 -7.22 12.29
C GLN A 255 30.88 -6.00 11.57
N VAL A 256 29.80 -5.42 12.11
CA VAL A 256 29.15 -4.23 11.56
C VAL A 256 28.85 -3.26 12.70
N ASP A 257 29.39 -2.04 12.62
CA ASP A 257 29.00 -0.97 13.55
C ASP A 257 27.78 -0.23 13.00
N VAL A 258 26.92 0.26 13.90
CA VAL A 258 25.74 1.04 13.55
C VAL A 258 25.96 2.50 13.92
N ALA A 259 25.86 3.37 12.93
CA ALA A 259 26.04 4.81 13.10
C ALA A 259 24.75 5.54 12.70
N LEU A 260 24.29 6.44 13.56
CA LEU A 260 23.19 7.35 13.26
C LEU A 260 23.74 8.55 12.49
N VAL A 261 23.05 8.96 11.43
CA VAL A 261 23.38 10.16 10.64
C VAL A 261 22.18 11.09 10.64
N THR A 262 22.30 12.27 11.22
CA THR A 262 21.20 13.24 11.27
C THR A 262 21.26 14.26 10.14
N ILE A 263 20.09 14.54 9.57
CA ILE A 263 19.85 15.54 8.51
C ILE A 263 19.41 16.89 9.13
N GLY A 264 19.68 17.08 10.41
CA GLY A 264 19.44 18.31 11.17
C GLY A 264 20.65 18.65 12.02
N SER A 265 20.45 19.52 13.03
CA SER A 265 21.53 19.75 13.99
C SER A 265 21.71 18.50 14.87
N VAL A 266 22.98 18.18 15.17
CA VAL A 266 23.32 17.13 16.13
C VAL A 266 22.73 17.45 17.49
N GLU A 267 22.77 18.73 17.89
CA GLU A 267 22.23 19.21 19.17
C GLU A 267 20.73 18.93 19.31
N ASP A 268 19.91 19.27 18.30
CA ASP A 268 18.47 19.00 18.33
C ASP A 268 18.17 17.50 18.30
N THR A 269 18.99 16.72 17.59
CA THR A 269 18.83 15.26 17.52
C THR A 269 19.14 14.60 18.86
N LEU A 270 20.17 15.07 19.56
CA LEU A 270 20.46 14.65 20.92
C LEU A 270 19.35 15.09 21.88
N ALA A 271 18.87 16.34 21.78
CA ALA A 271 17.77 16.80 22.62
C ALA A 271 16.53 15.90 22.53
N GLU A 272 16.25 15.34 21.35
CA GLU A 272 15.10 14.48 21.11
C GLU A 272 15.34 12.99 21.43
N PHE A 273 16.50 12.44 21.07
CA PHE A 273 16.74 10.99 21.12
C PHE A 273 17.81 10.52 22.12
N ASN A 274 18.43 11.43 22.89
CA ASN A 274 19.55 11.08 23.79
C ASN A 274 19.22 9.96 24.79
N ASP A 275 17.97 9.87 25.26
CA ASP A 275 17.55 8.85 26.22
C ASP A 275 17.48 7.43 25.62
N VAL A 276 17.42 7.29 24.29
CA VAL A 276 17.23 6.01 23.60
C VAL A 276 18.42 5.55 22.76
N ILE A 277 19.27 6.47 22.27
CA ILE A 277 20.41 6.10 21.41
C ILE A 277 21.57 5.44 22.17
N GLY A 278 21.68 5.66 23.49
CA GLY A 278 22.74 5.06 24.30
C GLY A 278 24.14 5.41 23.81
N ASP A 279 25.00 4.40 23.65
CA ASP A 279 26.40 4.55 23.20
C ASP A 279 26.57 4.58 21.67
N LEU A 280 25.48 4.68 20.90
CA LEU A 280 25.55 4.75 19.44
C LEU A 280 26.29 6.01 18.98
N SER A 281 27.12 5.86 17.94
CA SER A 281 27.75 7.00 17.30
C SER A 281 26.71 7.81 16.52
N LEU A 282 26.66 9.11 16.78
CA LEU A 282 25.81 10.06 16.08
C LEU A 282 26.68 11.04 15.30
N TYR A 283 26.38 11.17 14.02
CA TYR A 283 27.03 12.09 13.11
C TYR A 283 26.02 13.05 12.48
N GLY A 284 26.40 14.29 12.26
CA GLY A 284 25.67 15.27 11.46
C GLY A 284 26.12 15.26 10.00
N ASP A 285 25.15 15.26 9.08
CA ASP A 285 25.37 15.45 7.65
C ASP A 285 25.17 16.94 7.30
N GLU A 286 26.26 17.72 7.42
CA GLU A 286 26.22 19.15 7.12
C GLU A 286 25.82 19.39 5.66
N ASN A 287 24.70 20.08 5.45
CA ASN A 287 24.12 20.40 4.13
C ASN A 287 23.59 19.17 3.34
N ALA A 288 23.30 18.05 4.00
CA ALA A 288 22.71 16.86 3.39
C ALA A 288 23.55 16.26 2.24
N VAL A 289 24.88 16.41 2.30
CA VAL A 289 25.79 15.99 1.23
C VAL A 289 25.92 14.47 1.20
N ALA A 290 26.02 13.83 2.36
CA ALA A 290 26.08 12.38 2.47
C ALA A 290 24.73 11.75 2.04
N GLN A 291 23.62 12.34 2.48
CA GLN A 291 22.27 11.97 2.08
C GLN A 291 22.12 11.96 0.56
N LEU A 292 22.46 13.07 -0.10
CA LEU A 292 22.34 13.20 -1.56
C LEU A 292 23.25 12.20 -2.29
N SER A 293 24.48 12.03 -1.82
CA SER A 293 25.48 11.20 -2.50
C SER A 293 25.24 9.70 -2.34
N LEU A 294 24.59 9.29 -1.23
CA LEU A 294 24.14 7.91 -1.00
C LEU A 294 22.70 7.67 -1.48
N ASN A 295 22.14 8.62 -2.24
CA ASN A 295 20.80 8.55 -2.84
C ASN A 295 19.67 8.33 -1.82
N VAL A 296 19.81 8.89 -0.62
CA VAL A 296 18.83 8.80 0.46
C VAL A 296 17.74 9.87 0.25
N GLY A 297 16.58 9.46 -0.28
CA GLY A 297 15.50 10.41 -0.62
C GLY A 297 14.62 10.87 0.55
N ALA A 298 14.63 10.16 1.67
CA ALA A 298 13.76 10.42 2.83
C ALA A 298 14.36 9.81 4.11
N THR A 299 13.84 10.22 5.28
CA THR A 299 14.14 9.61 6.58
C THR A 299 12.90 8.96 7.21
N PRO A 300 13.06 7.85 7.96
CA PRO A 300 14.33 7.16 8.20
C PRO A 300 14.80 6.36 6.98
N ALA A 301 16.11 6.20 6.82
CA ALA A 301 16.70 5.35 5.80
C ALA A 301 17.97 4.66 6.29
N ALA A 302 18.37 3.55 5.69
CA ALA A 302 19.62 2.86 6.03
C ALA A 302 20.45 2.48 4.80
N VAL A 303 21.76 2.63 4.91
CA VAL A 303 22.76 2.27 3.89
C VAL A 303 23.89 1.50 4.56
N LEU A 304 24.25 0.33 4.02
CA LEU A 304 25.38 -0.45 4.47
C LEU A 304 26.59 -0.16 3.59
N ILE A 305 27.69 0.29 4.19
CA ILE A 305 28.98 0.48 3.53
C ILE A 305 29.99 -0.53 4.06
N GLY A 306 30.80 -1.10 3.17
CA GLY A 306 31.72 -2.21 3.46
C GLY A 306 33.19 -1.80 3.52
N THR A 307 34.01 -2.65 4.13
CA THR A 307 35.46 -2.47 4.26
C THR A 307 36.23 -2.53 2.94
N ASN A 308 35.58 -2.95 1.86
CA ASN A 308 36.10 -2.93 0.50
C ASN A 308 35.99 -1.55 -0.17
N GLY A 309 35.55 -0.50 0.54
CA GLY A 309 35.37 0.83 -0.02
C GLY A 309 34.11 0.97 -0.88
N LYS A 310 33.17 0.03 -0.80
CA LYS A 310 31.94 0.01 -1.61
C LYS A 310 30.67 0.11 -0.76
N VAL A 311 29.63 0.69 -1.35
CA VAL A 311 28.26 0.58 -0.83
C VAL A 311 27.78 -0.85 -1.05
N SER A 312 27.55 -1.56 0.05
CA SER A 312 27.23 -2.99 0.04
C SER A 312 25.73 -3.26 -0.07
N ALA A 313 24.88 -2.41 0.51
CA ALA A 313 23.44 -2.51 0.40
C ALA A 313 22.72 -1.18 0.74
N GLY A 314 21.45 -1.08 0.35
CA GLY A 314 20.63 0.13 0.49
C GLY A 314 20.73 1.08 -0.72
N PRO A 315 20.10 2.26 -0.65
CA PRO A 315 19.35 2.79 0.49
C PRO A 315 18.03 2.03 0.71
N ALA A 316 17.80 1.59 1.94
CA ALA A 316 16.51 1.09 2.42
C ALA A 316 15.72 2.25 3.02
N LEU A 317 14.55 2.58 2.47
CA LEU A 317 13.73 3.71 2.90
C LEU A 317 12.57 3.24 3.79
N GLY A 318 12.40 3.85 4.96
CA GLY A 318 11.32 3.52 5.90
C GLY A 318 11.63 2.34 6.84
N ALA A 319 10.87 2.25 7.94
CA ALA A 319 11.14 1.32 9.05
C ALA A 319 11.10 -0.16 8.63
N GLU A 320 10.14 -0.55 7.79
CA GLU A 320 9.98 -1.93 7.32
C GLU A 320 11.19 -2.39 6.49
N ARG A 321 11.61 -1.57 5.51
CA ARG A 321 12.75 -1.87 4.63
C ARG A 321 14.09 -1.86 5.35
N ILE A 322 14.23 -0.99 6.35
CA ILE A 322 15.40 -0.99 7.23
C ILE A 322 15.45 -2.30 8.02
N SER A 323 14.30 -2.77 8.51
CA SER A 323 14.21 -4.05 9.23
C SER A 323 14.55 -5.25 8.34
N GLU A 324 14.12 -5.24 7.07
CA GLU A 324 14.51 -6.23 6.07
C GLU A 324 16.03 -6.22 5.83
N LEU A 325 16.62 -5.04 5.63
CA LEU A 325 18.07 -4.89 5.45
C LEU A 325 18.84 -5.40 6.67
N VAL A 326 18.41 -5.01 7.88
CA VAL A 326 19.00 -5.48 9.14
C VAL A 326 18.91 -7.00 9.24
N SER A 327 17.77 -7.59 8.90
CA SER A 327 17.60 -9.05 8.90
C SER A 327 18.56 -9.74 7.93
N ALA A 328 18.70 -9.22 6.71
CA ALA A 328 19.64 -9.74 5.72
C ALA A 328 21.11 -9.63 6.20
N ILE A 329 21.46 -8.54 6.89
CA ILE A 329 22.80 -8.37 7.49
C ILE A 329 23.03 -9.40 8.60
N VAL A 330 22.08 -9.57 9.53
CA VAL A 330 22.19 -10.57 10.61
C VAL A 330 22.40 -11.96 10.03
N GLN A 331 21.67 -12.32 8.97
CA GLN A 331 21.81 -13.59 8.28
C GLN A 331 23.19 -13.75 7.61
N ALA A 332 23.66 -12.72 6.90
CA ALA A 332 24.95 -12.76 6.19
C ALA A 332 26.15 -12.80 7.15
N VAL A 333 26.04 -12.17 8.31
CA VAL A 333 27.09 -12.08 9.34
C VAL A 333 27.10 -13.34 10.25
N GLY A 334 26.12 -14.23 10.09
CA GLY A 334 26.08 -15.55 10.75
C GLY A 334 25.90 -15.49 12.27
N VAL A 335 25.22 -14.46 12.77
CA VAL A 335 25.03 -14.24 14.22
C VAL A 335 23.69 -14.80 14.69
N ASN A 336 23.74 -15.67 15.70
CA ASN A 336 22.54 -16.13 16.40
C ASN A 336 22.14 -15.09 17.45
N VAL A 337 21.04 -14.35 17.19
CA VAL A 337 20.55 -13.20 17.99
C VAL A 337 20.24 -13.57 19.45
N VAL A 338 20.08 -14.87 19.75
CA VAL A 338 19.77 -15.37 21.10
C VAL A 338 21.01 -15.66 21.96
N THR A 339 22.19 -15.88 21.36
CA THR A 339 23.37 -16.35 22.12
C THR A 339 24.68 -15.59 21.88
N GLY A 340 24.74 -14.67 20.91
CA GLY A 340 25.90 -13.79 20.71
C GLY A 340 27.23 -14.52 20.42
N MET A 341 27.22 -15.63 19.68
CA MET A 341 28.44 -16.35 19.29
C MET A 341 28.54 -16.50 17.77
N ALA A 342 29.73 -16.22 17.22
CA ALA A 342 30.05 -16.37 15.81
C ALA A 342 30.45 -17.82 15.47
N HIS A 343 30.01 -18.33 14.31
CA HIS A 343 30.57 -19.55 13.71
C HIS A 343 31.87 -19.22 12.98
N ALA A 344 32.98 -19.87 13.35
CA ALA A 344 34.26 -19.75 12.64
C ALA A 344 34.25 -20.59 11.34
N PRO A 345 34.74 -20.07 10.20
CA PRO A 345 34.79 -20.85 8.97
C PRO A 345 36.00 -21.80 8.96
N SER A 346 35.75 -23.09 8.65
CA SER A 346 36.78 -24.09 8.34
C SER A 346 36.67 -24.48 6.87
N ASP A 347 37.82 -24.48 6.17
CA ASP A 347 38.11 -24.64 4.73
C ASP A 347 37.58 -25.91 4.01
N LYS A 348 36.39 -26.44 4.30
CA LYS A 348 35.93 -27.70 3.70
C LYS A 348 34.49 -27.73 3.18
N GLN A 349 33.99 -26.65 2.57
CA GLN A 349 32.64 -26.65 1.98
C GLN A 349 32.59 -26.08 0.57
N VAL A 350 33.07 -26.86 -0.40
CA VAL A 350 32.56 -26.80 -1.80
C VAL A 350 31.64 -28.00 -2.09
N ALA A 351 31.55 -28.98 -1.19
CA ALA A 351 30.78 -30.21 -1.40
C ALA A 351 29.55 -30.38 -0.49
N GLN A 352 29.22 -29.38 0.34
CA GLN A 352 28.05 -29.44 1.26
C GLN A 352 27.06 -28.28 1.06
N GLN A 353 27.29 -27.39 0.09
CA GLN A 353 26.45 -26.23 -0.18
C GLN A 353 25.03 -26.58 -0.66
N GLU A 354 24.77 -27.83 -1.07
CA GLU A 354 23.42 -28.28 -1.44
C GLU A 354 22.56 -28.77 -0.26
N GLU A 355 23.17 -29.08 0.89
CA GLU A 355 22.44 -29.65 2.05
C GLU A 355 22.26 -28.68 3.22
N VAL A 356 23.08 -27.63 3.31
CA VAL A 356 23.11 -26.69 4.47
C VAL A 356 22.14 -25.50 4.32
N ASN A 357 21.52 -25.29 3.15
CA ASN A 357 20.56 -24.20 2.93
C ASN A 357 19.17 -24.43 3.59
N ARG A 358 19.13 -25.18 4.69
CA ARG A 358 17.91 -25.62 5.40
C ARG A 358 17.77 -25.08 6.83
N SER A 359 18.70 -24.30 7.40
CA SER A 359 18.64 -24.03 8.85
C SER A 359 19.22 -22.70 9.35
N SER A 360 18.82 -21.56 8.80
CA SER A 360 19.21 -20.24 9.37
C SER A 360 18.09 -19.21 9.36
N LEU A 361 16.91 -19.62 9.82
CA LEU A 361 15.85 -18.78 10.38
C LEU A 361 15.63 -19.23 11.85
N PRO A 362 15.05 -18.41 12.75
CA PRO A 362 14.90 -18.73 14.17
C PRO A 362 14.50 -20.19 14.36
N GLY A 363 15.27 -20.91 15.20
CA GLY A 363 15.27 -22.36 15.26
C GLY A 363 13.89 -22.98 15.20
N ASP A 364 13.81 -24.16 14.59
CA ASP A 364 12.61 -24.97 14.31
C ASP A 364 11.79 -25.39 15.56
N ASP A 365 12.00 -24.72 16.70
CA ASP A 365 11.40 -24.88 18.02
C ASP A 365 11.01 -23.51 18.64
N PHE A 366 10.66 -22.51 17.83
CA PHE A 366 10.19 -21.21 18.32
C PHE A 366 8.71 -21.28 18.71
N GLU A 367 8.39 -20.79 19.90
CA GLU A 367 7.03 -20.66 20.41
C GLU A 367 6.33 -19.51 19.69
N THR A 368 5.26 -19.79 18.95
CA THR A 368 4.49 -18.76 18.25
C THR A 368 3.81 -17.85 19.28
N LEU A 369 3.54 -16.59 18.92
CA LEU A 369 2.59 -15.83 19.74
C LEU A 369 1.24 -16.54 19.71
N ASN A 370 0.48 -16.43 20.81
CA ASN A 370 -0.83 -17.05 20.93
C ASN A 370 -1.94 -16.00 21.05
N PRO A 371 -2.14 -15.12 20.05
CA PRO A 371 -3.20 -14.12 20.09
C PRO A 371 -4.58 -14.74 19.86
N MET A 372 -5.63 -13.93 20.05
CA MET A 372 -6.97 -14.26 19.58
C MET A 372 -7.04 -14.18 18.04
N VAL A 373 -7.67 -15.18 17.45
CA VAL A 373 -7.96 -15.26 16.02
C VAL A 373 -9.43 -15.53 15.77
N ALA A 374 -9.99 -14.91 14.74
CA ALA A 374 -11.34 -15.15 14.26
C ALA A 374 -11.32 -16.16 13.10
N LEU A 375 -12.27 -17.09 13.13
CA LEU A 375 -12.53 -18.08 12.10
C LEU A 375 -13.64 -17.63 11.14
N ASP A 376 -13.81 -18.37 10.05
CA ASP A 376 -14.80 -18.07 8.99
C ASP A 376 -16.27 -18.16 9.47
N ASP A 377 -16.54 -18.90 10.56
CA ASP A 377 -17.85 -18.98 11.22
C ASP A 377 -18.09 -17.87 12.26
N GLY A 378 -17.12 -16.97 12.43
CA GLY A 378 -17.13 -15.89 13.41
C GLY A 378 -16.78 -16.32 14.84
N GLU A 379 -16.37 -17.57 15.04
CA GLU A 379 -15.84 -18.03 16.33
C GLU A 379 -14.44 -17.44 16.57
N GLU A 380 -14.19 -17.01 17.81
CA GLU A 380 -12.89 -16.47 18.23
C GLU A 380 -12.22 -17.44 19.20
N LEU A 381 -10.98 -17.83 18.90
CA LEU A 381 -10.19 -18.78 19.69
C LEU A 381 -8.75 -18.28 19.81
N LEU A 382 -7.98 -18.84 20.74
CA LEU A 382 -6.54 -18.64 20.76
C LEU A 382 -5.91 -19.35 19.54
N PHE A 383 -4.91 -18.72 18.92
CA PHE A 383 -4.24 -19.23 17.72
C PHE A 383 -3.83 -20.71 17.84
N ALA A 384 -3.22 -21.12 18.94
CA ALA A 384 -2.78 -22.49 19.16
C ALA A 384 -3.95 -23.49 19.18
N ASP A 385 -5.07 -23.12 19.80
CA ASP A 385 -6.28 -23.96 19.85
C ASP A 385 -6.94 -24.06 18.46
N ALA A 386 -6.95 -22.94 17.74
CA ALA A 386 -7.49 -22.83 16.40
C ALA A 386 -6.68 -23.70 15.40
N VAL A 387 -5.35 -23.67 15.47
CA VAL A 387 -4.46 -24.53 14.67
C VAL A 387 -4.60 -26.00 15.07
N ALA A 388 -4.69 -26.32 16.36
CA ALA A 388 -4.86 -27.70 16.82
C ALA A 388 -6.17 -28.33 16.33
N ARG A 389 -7.26 -27.54 16.27
CA ARG A 389 -8.55 -27.96 15.69
C ARG A 389 -8.43 -28.29 14.20
N PHE A 390 -7.53 -27.63 13.50
CA PHE A 390 -7.28 -27.86 12.08
C PHE A 390 -6.38 -29.08 11.83
N GLY A 391 -5.26 -29.19 12.55
CA GLY A 391 -4.21 -30.18 12.27
C GLY A 391 -4.45 -31.58 12.82
N GLY A 392 -5.43 -31.78 13.70
CA GLY A 392 -5.73 -33.12 14.24
C GLY A 392 -4.56 -33.81 14.94
N GLY A 393 -3.53 -33.06 15.36
CA GLY A 393 -2.30 -33.58 15.96
C GLY A 393 -1.08 -33.65 15.02
N GLU A 394 -1.24 -33.30 13.74
CA GLU A 394 -0.14 -33.16 12.77
C GLU A 394 0.30 -31.69 12.60
N PRO A 395 1.56 -31.43 12.19
CA PRO A 395 2.02 -30.08 11.88
C PRO A 395 1.20 -29.45 10.74
N VAL A 396 0.62 -28.28 11.01
CA VAL A 396 -0.20 -27.54 10.05
C VAL A 396 0.66 -26.53 9.30
N PRO A 397 0.74 -26.56 7.97
CA PRO A 397 1.36 -25.47 7.22
C PRO A 397 0.56 -24.18 7.40
N VAL A 398 1.09 -23.23 8.17
CA VAL A 398 0.50 -21.91 8.39
C VAL A 398 1.30 -20.88 7.62
N VAL A 399 0.62 -20.08 6.80
CA VAL A 399 1.24 -19.01 6.01
C VAL A 399 0.67 -17.66 6.42
N ALA A 400 1.53 -16.78 6.92
CA ALA A 400 1.22 -15.36 7.10
C ALA A 400 1.05 -14.71 5.72
N TRP A 401 -0.11 -14.09 5.51
CA TRP A 401 -0.56 -13.60 4.20
C TRP A 401 -1.19 -12.21 4.32
N ARG A 402 -0.97 -11.37 3.30
CA ARG A 402 -1.56 -10.01 3.21
C ARG A 402 -2.04 -9.72 1.80
N ASP A 403 -3.17 -9.05 1.69
CA ASP A 403 -3.76 -8.69 0.40
C ASP A 403 -2.99 -7.58 -0.35
N SER A 404 -2.31 -6.72 0.41
CA SER A 404 -1.52 -5.60 -0.07
C SER A 404 -0.06 -5.97 -0.39
N CYS A 405 0.33 -7.24 -0.21
CA CYS A 405 1.68 -7.70 -0.48
C CYS A 405 1.83 -8.17 -1.94
N GLY A 406 2.65 -7.45 -2.73
CA GLY A 406 2.93 -7.80 -4.14
C GLY A 406 3.58 -9.18 -4.33
N PHE A 407 4.29 -9.70 -3.32
CA PHE A 407 4.82 -11.07 -3.34
C PHE A 407 3.75 -12.12 -3.03
N CYS A 408 2.74 -11.80 -2.20
CA CYS A 408 1.59 -12.69 -2.01
C CYS A 408 0.79 -12.78 -3.31
N GLU A 409 0.59 -11.64 -3.99
CA GLU A 409 -0.08 -11.59 -5.30
C GLU A 409 0.61 -12.50 -6.33
N SER A 410 1.95 -12.46 -6.42
CA SER A 410 2.69 -13.24 -7.42
C SER A 410 2.59 -14.76 -7.24
N ILE A 411 2.41 -15.26 -6.01
CA ILE A 411 2.23 -16.70 -5.73
C ILE A 411 0.77 -17.11 -5.54
N THR A 412 -0.19 -16.17 -5.60
CA THR A 412 -1.62 -16.44 -5.38
C THR A 412 -2.14 -17.63 -6.21
N PRO A 413 -1.89 -17.73 -7.54
CA PRO A 413 -2.39 -18.85 -8.33
C PRO A 413 -1.93 -20.23 -7.84
N ALA A 414 -0.70 -20.33 -7.32
CA ALA A 414 -0.14 -21.58 -6.82
C ALA A 414 -0.65 -21.95 -5.42
N MET A 415 -1.20 -20.99 -4.69
CA MET A 415 -1.71 -21.16 -3.32
C MET A 415 -3.19 -21.55 -3.28
N LEU A 416 -3.96 -21.25 -4.35
CA LEU A 416 -5.41 -21.49 -4.40
C LEU A 416 -5.78 -22.98 -4.20
N GLU A 417 -5.11 -23.88 -4.93
CA GLU A 417 -5.40 -25.32 -4.87
C GLU A 417 -5.00 -25.93 -3.51
N PRO A 418 -3.77 -25.75 -2.98
CA PRO A 418 -3.41 -26.22 -1.64
C PRO A 418 -4.33 -25.69 -0.54
N ASN A 419 -4.73 -24.42 -0.62
CA ASN A 419 -5.63 -23.85 0.39
C ASN A 419 -7.01 -24.51 0.30
N ALA A 420 -7.59 -24.62 -0.90
CA ALA A 420 -8.88 -25.26 -1.11
C ALA A 420 -8.88 -26.74 -0.67
N ALA A 421 -7.75 -27.43 -0.82
CA ALA A 421 -7.56 -28.82 -0.37
C ALA A 421 -7.46 -28.96 1.16
N GLY A 422 -7.22 -27.87 1.88
CA GLY A 422 -6.92 -27.90 3.31
C GLY A 422 -5.48 -28.30 3.61
N ASP A 423 -4.56 -28.16 2.65
CA ASP A 423 -3.14 -28.45 2.86
C ASP A 423 -2.40 -27.25 3.47
N VAL A 424 -2.97 -26.04 3.36
CA VAL A 424 -2.38 -24.82 3.92
C VAL A 424 -3.44 -23.92 4.54
N LEU A 425 -3.11 -23.42 5.73
CA LEU A 425 -3.90 -22.45 6.48
C LEU A 425 -3.31 -21.05 6.27
N LEU A 426 -4.15 -20.09 5.89
CA LEU A 426 -3.73 -18.69 5.79
C LEU A 426 -4.02 -17.95 7.09
N LEU A 427 -3.02 -17.24 7.60
CA LEU A 427 -3.13 -16.34 8.74
C LEU A 427 -3.02 -14.91 8.23
N ILE A 428 -4.04 -14.09 8.46
CA ILE A 428 -4.16 -12.74 7.87
C ILE A 428 -4.45 -11.67 8.92
N ASN A 429 -4.20 -10.41 8.56
CA ASN A 429 -4.55 -9.27 9.40
C ASN A 429 -5.89 -8.65 8.97
N GLU A 430 -6.14 -8.69 7.66
CA GLU A 430 -7.29 -8.10 7.02
C GLU A 430 -8.55 -8.95 7.23
N SER A 431 -9.71 -8.43 6.80
CA SER A 431 -10.95 -9.21 6.85
C SER A 431 -10.82 -10.47 6.00
N ILE A 432 -11.31 -11.62 6.51
CA ILE A 432 -11.41 -12.87 5.74
C ILE A 432 -12.03 -12.65 4.36
N SER A 433 -12.97 -11.70 4.25
CA SER A 433 -13.61 -11.32 2.98
C SER A 433 -12.64 -10.87 1.88
N THR A 434 -11.49 -10.27 2.21
CA THR A 434 -10.51 -9.82 1.22
C THR A 434 -9.77 -11.00 0.57
N VAL A 435 -9.40 -11.99 1.38
CA VAL A 435 -8.80 -13.25 0.92
C VAL A 435 -9.81 -14.09 0.13
N ARG A 436 -11.09 -14.09 0.54
CA ARG A 436 -12.17 -14.73 -0.23
C ARG A 436 -12.34 -14.07 -1.61
N ALA A 437 -12.18 -12.76 -1.72
CA ALA A 437 -12.23 -12.05 -2.99
C ALA A 437 -11.07 -12.42 -3.95
N GLN A 438 -9.95 -12.92 -3.41
CA GLN A 438 -8.83 -13.46 -4.19
C GLN A 438 -9.06 -14.90 -4.68
N GLY A 439 -10.16 -15.54 -4.28
CA GLY A 439 -10.56 -16.88 -4.74
C GLY A 439 -10.20 -18.02 -3.78
N PHE A 440 -9.56 -17.73 -2.65
CA PHE A 440 -9.27 -18.73 -1.62
C PHE A 440 -10.57 -19.22 -0.98
N THR A 441 -10.79 -20.53 -0.98
CA THR A 441 -12.01 -21.17 -0.44
C THR A 441 -11.73 -22.03 0.78
N GLY A 442 -10.45 -22.21 1.13
CA GLY A 442 -10.01 -23.04 2.22
C GLY A 442 -9.88 -22.32 3.56
N PRO A 443 -9.16 -22.94 4.51
CA PRO A 443 -8.97 -22.45 5.87
C PRO A 443 -8.25 -21.11 5.91
N VAL A 444 -8.84 -20.15 6.63
CA VAL A 444 -8.28 -18.81 6.85
C VAL A 444 -8.59 -18.40 8.29
N MET A 445 -7.62 -17.77 8.95
CA MET A 445 -7.74 -17.20 10.29
C MET A 445 -7.35 -15.73 10.25
N GLN A 446 -8.21 -14.87 10.81
CA GLN A 446 -7.91 -13.45 10.95
C GLN A 446 -7.36 -13.18 12.35
N VAL A 447 -6.21 -12.52 12.44
CA VAL A 447 -5.62 -12.06 13.70
C VAL A 447 -6.34 -10.79 14.17
N ILE A 448 -6.70 -10.72 15.44
CA ILE A 448 -7.48 -9.60 16.00
C ILE A 448 -6.58 -8.51 16.60
N ASP A 449 -5.59 -8.90 17.42
CA ASP A 449 -4.77 -7.98 18.23
C ASP A 449 -3.26 -8.07 17.95
N SER A 450 -2.89 -8.62 16.80
CA SER A 450 -1.48 -8.80 16.42
C SER A 450 -1.32 -8.82 14.90
N ASP A 451 -0.08 -8.88 14.45
CA ASP A 451 0.28 -9.04 13.05
C ASP A 451 0.62 -10.51 12.75
N ALA A 452 0.10 -11.05 11.64
CA ALA A 452 0.28 -12.45 11.23
C ALA A 452 1.76 -12.85 11.09
N GLY A 453 2.62 -11.94 10.65
CA GLY A 453 4.06 -12.17 10.64
C GLY A 453 4.63 -12.26 12.05
N SER A 454 4.23 -11.34 12.92
CA SER A 454 4.60 -11.36 14.35
C SER A 454 4.16 -12.65 15.06
N VAL A 455 2.99 -13.20 14.72
CA VAL A 455 2.51 -14.48 15.28
C VAL A 455 3.47 -15.63 14.97
N LEU A 456 3.96 -15.69 13.73
CA LEU A 456 4.94 -16.70 13.31
C LEU A 456 6.39 -16.30 13.63
N GLY A 457 6.62 -15.12 14.21
CA GLY A 457 7.96 -14.58 14.45
C GLY A 457 8.77 -14.40 13.16
N VAL A 458 8.12 -13.92 12.11
CA VAL A 458 8.69 -13.67 10.78
C VAL A 458 8.56 -12.19 10.40
N PRO A 459 9.55 -11.62 9.69
CA PRO A 459 9.63 -10.18 9.47
C PRO A 459 8.70 -9.67 8.35
N GLY A 460 7.98 -10.54 7.63
CA GLY A 460 7.16 -10.13 6.49
C GLY A 460 6.27 -11.25 5.94
N THR A 461 5.56 -10.93 4.85
CA THR A 461 4.65 -11.85 4.13
C THR A 461 5.01 -11.89 2.64
N PRO A 462 4.81 -13.01 1.92
CA PRO A 462 4.34 -14.29 2.44
C PRO A 462 5.46 -14.99 3.22
N ALA A 463 5.12 -15.63 4.33
CA ALA A 463 6.05 -16.45 5.09
C ALA A 463 5.27 -17.58 5.75
N GLY A 464 5.83 -18.78 5.79
CA GLY A 464 5.09 -19.95 6.24
C GLY A 464 5.93 -20.96 6.97
N TYR A 465 5.33 -21.57 8.00
CA TYR A 465 5.93 -22.65 8.78
C TYR A 465 4.88 -23.70 9.12
N PRO A 466 5.27 -24.98 9.19
CA PRO A 466 4.46 -25.97 9.87
C PRO A 466 4.33 -25.61 11.35
N VAL A 467 3.12 -25.64 11.90
CA VAL A 467 2.84 -25.31 13.31
C VAL A 467 2.20 -26.51 13.99
N LEU A 468 2.77 -26.92 15.12
CA LEU A 468 2.26 -28.01 15.96
C LEU A 468 2.27 -27.56 17.42
N ASN A 469 1.11 -27.63 18.09
CA ASN A 469 0.97 -27.26 19.51
C ASN A 469 1.48 -25.84 19.84
N GLY A 470 1.21 -24.86 18.97
CA GLY A 470 1.66 -23.47 19.17
C GLY A 470 3.17 -23.26 19.01
N ARG A 471 3.85 -24.19 18.33
CA ARG A 471 5.28 -24.10 18.01
C ARG A 471 5.50 -24.27 16.53
N LYS A 472 6.47 -23.53 15.99
CA LYS A 472 6.98 -23.81 14.65
C LYS A 472 7.65 -25.17 14.64
N ALA A 473 7.48 -25.91 13.57
CA ALA A 473 8.18 -27.14 13.26
C ALA A 473 9.06 -26.92 12.02
N PRO A 474 10.07 -27.78 11.78
CA PRO A 474 10.99 -27.61 10.66
C PRO A 474 10.30 -27.62 9.29
N GLY A 475 10.88 -26.91 8.33
CA GLY A 475 10.47 -26.94 6.93
C GLY A 475 9.70 -25.73 6.41
N GLY A 476 9.68 -24.62 7.17
CA GLY A 476 9.15 -23.33 6.74
C GLY A 476 10.19 -22.38 6.12
N GLY A 477 9.75 -21.17 5.77
CA GLY A 477 10.62 -20.10 5.27
C GLY A 477 9.89 -18.79 4.96
N VAL A 478 10.64 -17.80 4.49
CA VAL A 478 10.16 -16.42 4.25
C VAL A 478 10.30 -16.09 2.78
N GLY A 479 9.25 -15.53 2.20
CA GLY A 479 9.16 -15.23 0.77
C GLY A 479 8.45 -16.32 -0.01
N GLY A 480 7.99 -15.95 -1.21
CA GLY A 480 7.16 -16.81 -2.05
C GLY A 480 7.79 -18.16 -2.40
N PRO A 481 9.07 -18.21 -2.85
CA PRO A 481 9.73 -19.47 -3.20
C PRO A 481 9.82 -20.46 -2.05
N ASP A 482 10.11 -20.01 -0.83
CA ASP A 482 10.23 -20.88 0.33
C ASP A 482 8.88 -21.39 0.83
N VAL A 483 7.83 -20.55 0.77
CA VAL A 483 6.45 -20.98 1.04
C VAL A 483 6.01 -22.05 0.05
N LEU A 484 6.29 -21.85 -1.23
CA LEU A 484 5.98 -22.84 -2.27
C LEU A 484 6.76 -24.14 -2.05
N LYS A 485 8.04 -24.05 -1.69
CA LYS A 485 8.87 -25.21 -1.37
C LYS A 485 8.37 -25.98 -0.15
N MET A 486 7.93 -25.29 0.90
CA MET A 486 7.28 -25.90 2.07
C MET A 486 6.05 -26.72 1.66
N LEU A 487 5.28 -26.23 0.69
CA LEU A 487 4.10 -26.91 0.14
C LEU A 487 4.45 -27.96 -0.94
N GLY A 488 5.73 -28.25 -1.17
CA GLY A 488 6.19 -29.26 -2.12
C GLY A 488 6.21 -28.81 -3.58
N PHE A 489 6.28 -27.51 -3.84
CA PHE A 489 6.52 -26.97 -5.19
C PHE A 489 8.02 -26.71 -5.44
N VAL A 490 8.41 -26.76 -6.70
CA VAL A 490 9.73 -26.40 -7.22
C VAL A 490 9.57 -25.15 -8.08
N VAL A 491 10.36 -24.13 -7.77
CA VAL A 491 10.44 -22.89 -8.56
C VAL A 491 11.71 -22.95 -9.40
N THR A 492 11.57 -22.87 -10.74
CA THR A 492 12.71 -22.86 -11.66
C THR A 492 13.37 -21.47 -11.73
N GLU A 493 14.60 -21.39 -12.23
CA GLU A 493 15.33 -20.11 -12.39
C GLU A 493 14.58 -19.10 -13.30
N ASP A 494 13.70 -19.59 -14.19
CA ASP A 494 12.84 -18.78 -15.06
C ASP A 494 11.52 -18.34 -14.39
N GLY A 495 11.31 -18.67 -13.11
CA GLY A 495 10.12 -18.28 -12.33
C GLY A 495 8.88 -19.13 -12.57
N HIS A 496 9.01 -20.32 -13.18
CA HIS A 496 7.90 -21.27 -13.33
C HIS A 496 7.78 -22.18 -12.10
N VAL A 497 6.54 -22.45 -11.69
CA VAL A 497 6.20 -23.19 -10.47
C VAL A 497 5.61 -24.55 -10.86
N HIS A 498 6.22 -25.64 -10.40
CA HIS A 498 5.78 -27.02 -10.64
C HIS A 498 5.61 -27.77 -9.31
N LYS A 499 4.65 -28.68 -9.19
CA LYS A 499 4.52 -29.55 -8.00
C LYS A 499 5.49 -30.71 -8.13
N ASN A 500 6.22 -31.08 -7.07
CA ASN A 500 7.32 -32.08 -7.13
C ASN A 500 6.91 -33.46 -7.73
N ILE A 501 5.61 -33.75 -7.79
CA ILE A 501 5.04 -34.99 -8.32
C ILE A 501 5.19 -35.09 -9.85
N GLU A 502 5.37 -33.97 -10.57
CA GLU A 502 5.56 -33.99 -12.04
C GLU A 502 6.99 -34.37 -12.49
N LEU A 503 7.99 -34.27 -11.62
CA LEU A 503 9.39 -34.57 -11.96
C LEU A 503 9.71 -36.07 -11.90
N GLU A 504 9.05 -36.84 -11.03
CA GLU A 504 9.20 -38.31 -10.99
C GLU A 504 8.61 -39.02 -12.22
N ALA A 505 7.72 -38.35 -12.97
CA ALA A 505 7.16 -38.89 -14.21
C ALA A 505 8.09 -38.74 -15.44
N LEU A 506 9.15 -37.94 -15.34
CA LEU A 506 10.08 -37.67 -16.46
C LEU A 506 11.40 -38.45 -16.36
N ASP A 507 11.71 -39.09 -15.22
CA ASP A 507 12.94 -39.87 -15.00
C ASP A 507 12.78 -41.39 -15.31
N HIS A 508 11.69 -41.78 -15.98
CA HIS A 508 11.46 -43.16 -16.44
C HIS A 508 11.42 -43.31 -17.96
N SER A 509 11.90 -42.31 -18.69
CA SER A 509 12.08 -42.41 -20.14
C SER A 509 13.42 -41.83 -20.59
N HIS A 510 14.53 -42.48 -20.26
CA HIS A 510 15.72 -42.52 -21.13
C HIS A 510 16.63 -43.72 -20.84
#